data_AF-A0A8T3QCQ9-F1
#
_entry.id   AF-A0A8T3QCQ9-F1
#
_cell.length_a   1.000
_cell.length_b   1.000
_cell.length_c   1.000
_cell.angle_alpha   90.00
_cell.angle_beta   90.00
_cell.angle_gamma   90.00
#
_symmetry.space_group_name_H-M   'P 1'
#
loop_
_entity.id
_entity.type
_entity.pdbx_description
1 polymer ?
#
loop_
_entity_poly.entity_id
_entity_poly.type
_entity_poly.pdbx_seq_one_letter_code
_entity_poly.pdbx_strand_id
1 'polypeptide(L)'
;MTRPPWEYLFESFNNVNFPDLFNPTWIAAIVLLVVLTILYNLRGRALHRHPAYVDLWEWLWWTGLITFGLIVVEALFVFDFVLVLLTEIVGLATLAWIRFVRFPPLLRMEEHRLARERYYTKQTFSDPETTIRRRGGRRQQRRRRR
;
A
#
# COMPACT_ATOMS: atom_id res chain seq x y z
N MET A 1 -19.16 10.32 41.75
CA MET A 1 -20.18 10.67 40.73
C MET A 1 -19.61 10.28 39.39
N THR A 2 -20.22 9.32 38.69
CA THR A 2 -19.80 8.91 37.34
C THR A 2 -20.32 9.92 36.33
N ARG A 3 -19.44 10.50 35.53
CA ARG A 3 -19.84 11.38 34.42
C ARG A 3 -20.50 10.52 33.32
N PRO A 4 -21.47 11.06 32.58
CA PRO A 4 -21.98 10.39 31.41
C PRO A 4 -20.92 10.29 30.29
N PRO A 5 -20.98 9.28 29.42
CA PRO A 5 -19.93 8.96 28.45
C PRO A 5 -19.64 10.07 27.44
N TRP A 6 -20.62 10.90 27.08
CA TRP A 6 -20.46 12.01 26.13
C TRP A 6 -19.70 13.21 26.69
N GLU A 7 -19.65 13.39 28.01
CA GLU A 7 -18.86 14.48 28.61
C GLU A 7 -17.35 14.23 28.44
N TYR A 8 -16.93 12.96 28.41
CA TYR A 8 -15.54 12.59 28.15
C TYR A 8 -15.06 12.92 26.73
N LEU A 9 -15.97 13.08 25.76
CA LEU A 9 -15.60 13.42 24.38
C LEU A 9 -14.96 14.81 24.27
N PHE A 10 -15.38 15.73 25.13
CA PHE A 10 -14.91 17.13 25.13
C PHE A 10 -13.90 17.40 26.26
N GLU A 11 -13.37 16.34 26.86
CA GLU A 11 -12.32 16.44 27.85
C GLU A 11 -10.96 16.30 27.18
N SER A 12 -9.98 17.09 27.64
CA SER A 12 -8.67 17.11 27.01
C SER A 12 -7.96 15.76 27.18
N PHE A 13 -7.40 15.26 26.08
CA PHE A 13 -6.73 13.97 26.03
C PHE A 13 -5.32 14.07 26.63
N ASN A 14 -5.18 13.60 27.88
CA ASN A 14 -3.91 13.58 28.60
C ASN A 14 -3.89 12.44 29.64
N ASN A 15 -2.71 12.21 30.23
CA ASN A 15 -2.49 11.14 31.22
C ASN A 15 -3.22 11.37 32.57
N VAL A 16 -3.78 12.55 32.83
CA VAL A 16 -4.53 12.86 34.06
C VAL A 16 -5.99 12.46 33.91
N ASN A 17 -6.62 12.86 32.80
CA ASN A 17 -8.03 12.58 32.51
C ASN A 17 -8.22 11.14 32.00
N PHE A 18 -7.24 10.61 31.26
CA PHE A 18 -7.31 9.32 30.58
C PHE A 18 -6.03 8.48 30.81
N PRO A 19 -5.66 8.13 32.06
CA PRO A 19 -4.42 7.41 32.34
C PRO A 19 -4.32 6.04 31.63
N ASP A 20 -5.46 5.36 31.49
CA ASP A 20 -5.54 4.02 30.90
C ASP A 20 -5.57 4.03 29.37
N LEU A 21 -5.92 5.15 28.74
CA LEU A 21 -6.03 5.28 27.28
C LEU A 21 -4.87 6.06 26.69
N PHE A 22 -4.38 7.08 27.39
CA PHE A 22 -3.36 7.99 26.88
C PHE A 22 -2.10 7.24 26.43
N ASN A 23 -1.52 6.42 27.31
CA ASN A 23 -0.29 5.69 26.97
C ASN A 23 -0.52 4.64 25.89
N PRO A 24 -1.54 3.75 25.99
CA PRO A 24 -1.78 2.75 24.96
C PRO A 24 -2.07 3.33 23.58
N THR A 25 -2.75 4.47 23.46
CA THR A 25 -3.11 5.07 22.16
C THR A 25 -1.87 5.43 21.33
N TRP A 26 -0.97 6.26 21.85
CA TRP A 26 0.22 6.66 21.07
C TRP A 26 1.19 5.49 20.89
N ILE A 27 1.29 4.58 21.86
CA ILE A 27 2.08 3.34 21.74
C ILE A 27 1.54 2.47 20.61
N ALA A 28 0.22 2.25 20.56
CA ALA A 28 -0.42 1.48 19.50
C ALA A 28 -0.20 2.12 18.13
N ALA A 29 -0.26 3.45 18.04
CA ALA A 29 0.04 4.18 16.82
C ALA A 29 1.50 3.97 16.36
N ILE A 30 2.48 3.96 17.29
CA ILE A 30 3.87 3.62 16.97
C ILE A 30 3.97 2.18 16.47
N VAL A 31 3.39 1.23 17.19
CA VAL A 31 3.44 -0.20 16.83
C VAL A 31 2.85 -0.40 15.43
N LEU A 32 1.71 0.23 15.14
CA LEU A 32 1.09 0.19 13.81
C LEU A 32 2.05 0.72 12.74
N LEU A 33 2.70 1.87 12.96
CA LEU A 33 3.65 2.45 12.02
C LEU A 33 4.87 1.56 11.80
N VAL A 34 5.41 0.97 12.87
CA VAL A 34 6.56 0.04 12.78
C VAL A 34 6.18 -1.19 11.97
N VAL A 35 5.02 -1.80 12.24
CA VAL A 35 4.52 -2.96 11.48
C VAL A 35 4.33 -2.60 10.01
N LEU A 36 3.72 -1.47 9.70
CA LEU A 36 3.55 -1.00 8.31
C LEU A 36 4.90 -0.75 7.63
N THR A 37 5.88 -0.20 8.35
CA THR A 37 7.23 0.04 7.82
C THR A 37 7.94 -1.27 7.49
N ILE A 38 7.85 -2.27 8.37
CA ILE A 38 8.41 -3.61 8.13
C ILE A 38 7.73 -4.25 6.91
N LEU A 39 6.40 -4.22 6.86
CA LEU A 39 5.63 -4.78 5.74
C LEU A 39 5.95 -4.09 4.42
N TYR A 40 6.04 -2.76 4.41
CA TYR A 40 6.43 -1.97 3.24
C TYR A 40 7.80 -2.40 2.72
N ASN A 41 8.80 -2.53 3.59
CA ASN A 41 10.16 -2.94 3.19
C ASN A 41 10.21 -4.38 2.67
N LEU A 42 9.57 -5.32 3.37
CA LEU A 42 9.56 -6.74 2.97
C LEU A 42 8.80 -6.95 1.65
N ARG A 43 7.62 -6.34 1.52
CA ARG A 43 6.75 -6.50 0.35
C ARG A 43 7.26 -5.70 -0.84
N GLY A 44 7.83 -4.52 -0.62
CA GLY A 44 8.48 -3.73 -1.66
C GLY A 44 9.59 -4.51 -2.36
N ARG A 45 10.43 -5.24 -1.60
CA ARG A 45 11.46 -6.11 -2.19
C ARG A 45 10.87 -7.30 -2.95
N ALA A 46 9.84 -7.95 -2.41
CA ALA A 46 9.26 -9.15 -3.00
C ALA A 46 8.41 -8.86 -4.26
N LEU A 47 7.72 -7.73 -4.31
CA LEU A 47 6.75 -7.38 -5.35
C LEU A 47 7.21 -6.22 -6.25
N HIS A 48 8.50 -5.89 -6.28
CA HIS A 48 9.02 -4.77 -7.09
C HIS A 48 8.68 -4.84 -8.60
N ARG A 49 8.31 -6.03 -9.11
CA ARG A 49 7.96 -6.28 -10.52
C ARG A 49 6.48 -6.01 -10.81
N HIS A 50 5.67 -5.81 -9.77
CA HIS A 50 4.22 -5.63 -9.86
C HIS A 50 3.85 -4.24 -9.32
N PRO A 51 3.78 -3.22 -10.19
CA PRO A 51 3.70 -1.84 -9.75
C PRO A 51 2.44 -1.51 -8.92
N ALA A 52 1.27 -2.09 -9.21
CA ALA A 52 0.07 -1.80 -8.42
C ALA A 52 0.13 -2.39 -7.00
N TYR A 53 0.88 -3.48 -6.80
CA TYR A 53 1.11 -4.00 -5.46
C TYR A 53 2.07 -3.11 -4.66
N VAL A 54 3.10 -2.55 -5.31
CA VAL A 54 4.00 -1.59 -4.65
C VAL A 54 3.24 -0.34 -4.25
N ASP A 55 2.42 0.21 -5.16
CA ASP A 55 1.57 1.36 -4.91
C ASP A 55 0.59 1.11 -3.73
N LEU A 56 -0.05 -0.06 -3.67
CA LEU A 56 -0.89 -0.43 -2.52
C LEU A 56 -0.15 -0.30 -1.18
N TRP A 57 1.06 -0.86 -1.08
CA TRP A 57 1.83 -0.84 0.16
C TRP A 57 2.34 0.57 0.50
N GLU A 58 2.68 1.37 -0.51
CA GLU A 58 3.05 2.77 -0.35
C GLU A 58 1.87 3.59 0.21
N TRP A 59 0.66 3.43 -0.33
CA TRP A 59 -0.54 4.10 0.17
C TRP A 59 -0.88 3.71 1.62
N LEU A 60 -0.76 2.41 1.96
CA LEU A 60 -0.98 1.93 3.32
C LEU A 60 0.06 2.53 4.29
N TRP A 61 1.32 2.59 3.87
CA TRP A 61 2.39 3.16 4.68
C TRP A 61 2.20 4.67 4.90
N TRP A 62 1.91 5.44 3.84
CA TRP A 62 1.65 6.87 3.94
C TRP A 62 0.45 7.18 4.84
N THR A 63 -0.64 6.43 4.69
CA THR A 63 -1.83 6.60 5.54
C THR A 63 -1.51 6.31 7.01
N GLY A 64 -0.74 5.26 7.27
CA GLY A 64 -0.26 4.95 8.62
C GLY A 64 0.65 6.04 9.20
N LEU A 65 1.56 6.59 8.39
CA LEU A 65 2.45 7.68 8.79
C LEU A 65 1.66 8.95 9.13
N ILE A 66 0.68 9.33 8.31
CA ILE A 66 -0.18 10.49 8.57
C ILE A 66 -1.00 10.29 9.84
N THR A 67 -1.63 9.13 10.00
CA THR A 67 -2.45 8.81 11.19
C THR A 67 -1.61 8.86 12.46
N PHE A 68 -0.42 8.25 12.43
CA PHE A 68 0.53 8.32 13.54
C PHE A 68 0.94 9.77 13.86
N GLY A 69 1.31 10.54 12.83
CA GLY A 69 1.71 11.93 12.99
C GLY A 69 0.62 12.79 13.63
N LEU A 70 -0.64 12.61 13.20
CA LEU A 70 -1.79 13.30 13.78
C LEU A 70 -2.01 12.91 15.25
N ILE A 71 -1.99 11.62 15.59
CA ILE A 71 -2.15 11.16 16.99
C ILE A 71 -1.07 11.75 17.90
N VAL A 72 0.18 11.82 17.44
CA VAL A 72 1.28 12.41 18.22
C VAL A 72 1.06 13.91 18.41
N VAL A 73 0.67 14.63 17.36
CA VAL A 73 0.35 16.06 17.47
C VAL A 73 -0.81 16.27 18.45
N GLU A 74 -1.89 15.51 18.32
CA GLU A 74 -3.05 15.61 19.21
C GLU A 74 -2.70 15.35 20.67
N ALA A 75 -1.85 14.34 20.93
CA ALA A 75 -1.37 14.01 22.27
C ALA A 75 -0.43 15.08 22.86
N LEU A 76 0.43 15.70 22.03
CA LEU A 76 1.36 16.73 22.48
C LEU A 76 0.69 18.07 22.77
N PHE A 77 -0.31 18.44 21.96
CA PHE A 77 -1.05 19.70 22.10
C PHE A 77 -2.29 19.58 23.00
N VAL A 78 -2.56 18.39 23.56
CA VAL A 78 -3.62 18.14 24.54
C VAL A 78 -5.00 18.52 23.98
N PHE A 79 -5.27 18.09 22.75
CA PHE A 79 -6.57 18.28 22.09
C PHE A 79 -7.69 17.50 22.80
N ASP A 80 -8.94 17.83 22.49
CA ASP A 80 -10.11 17.11 23.01
C ASP A 80 -10.16 15.66 22.52
N PHE A 81 -10.60 14.74 23.37
CA PHE A 81 -10.64 13.32 23.08
C PHE A 81 -11.44 12.96 21.82
N VAL A 82 -12.49 13.73 21.50
CA VAL A 82 -13.28 13.56 20.27
C VAL A 82 -12.43 13.67 19.00
N LEU A 83 -11.42 14.53 18.99
CA LEU A 83 -10.54 14.68 17.83
C LEU A 83 -9.64 13.48 17.65
N VAL A 84 -9.05 12.98 18.74
CA VAL A 84 -8.25 11.75 18.75
C VAL A 84 -9.08 10.57 18.23
N LEU A 85 -10.31 10.44 18.74
CA LEU A 85 -11.22 9.37 18.33
C LEU A 85 -11.58 9.47 16.84
N LEU A 86 -11.86 10.68 16.34
CA LEU A 86 -12.14 10.90 14.93
C LEU A 86 -10.94 10.54 14.05
N THR A 87 -9.74 10.95 14.45
CA THR A 87 -8.49 10.65 13.74
C THR A 87 -8.24 9.15 13.70
N GLU A 88 -8.44 8.43 14.80
CA GLU A 88 -8.32 6.96 14.84
C GLU A 88 -9.35 6.30 13.91
N ILE A 89 -10.63 6.69 13.98
CA ILE A 89 -11.70 6.13 13.15
C ILE A 89 -11.41 6.39 11.67
N VAL A 90 -11.09 7.63 11.30
CA VAL A 90 -10.82 8.00 9.91
C VAL A 90 -9.55 7.31 9.41
N GLY A 91 -8.49 7.25 10.21
CA GLY A 91 -7.25 6.57 9.85
C GLY A 91 -7.46 5.08 9.59
N LEU A 92 -8.12 4.37 10.51
CA LEU A 92 -8.42 2.94 10.36
C LEU A 92 -9.40 2.67 9.21
N ALA A 93 -10.44 3.50 9.07
CA ALA A 93 -11.39 3.39 7.97
C ALA A 93 -10.69 3.60 6.62
N THR A 94 -9.77 4.57 6.53
CA THR A 94 -9.00 4.84 5.32
C THR A 94 -8.08 3.67 4.98
N LEU A 95 -7.39 3.08 5.97
CA LEU A 95 -6.59 1.87 5.77
C LEU A 95 -7.42 0.69 5.26
N ALA A 96 -8.59 0.44 5.87
CA ALA A 96 -9.50 -0.61 5.43
C ALA A 96 -10.04 -0.34 4.02
N TRP A 97 -10.43 0.90 3.72
CA TRP A 97 -10.92 1.30 2.41
C TRP A 97 -9.86 1.15 1.31
N ILE A 98 -8.62 1.59 1.57
CA ILE A 98 -7.48 1.39 0.68
C ILE A 98 -7.32 -0.11 0.38
N ARG A 99 -7.31 -0.94 1.44
CA ARG A 99 -7.02 -2.37 1.33
C ARG A 99 -8.11 -3.16 0.61
N PHE A 100 -9.39 -2.83 0.84
CA PHE A 100 -10.53 -3.66 0.45
C PHE A 100 -11.45 -3.05 -0.62
N VAL A 101 -11.35 -1.74 -0.88
CA VAL A 101 -12.22 -1.08 -1.86
C VAL A 101 -11.41 -0.48 -2.99
N ARG A 102 -10.38 0.33 -2.68
CA ARG A 102 -9.62 1.08 -3.69
C ARG A 102 -8.75 0.20 -4.58
N PHE A 103 -7.93 -0.68 -3.99
CA PHE A 103 -6.94 -1.46 -4.74
C PHE A 103 -7.41 -2.78 -5.35
N PRO A 104 -8.41 -3.52 -4.81
CA PRO A 104 -8.91 -4.73 -5.46
C PRO A 104 -9.32 -4.60 -6.94
N PRO A 105 -9.89 -3.48 -7.43
CA PRO A 105 -10.09 -3.31 -8.87
C PRO A 105 -8.78 -3.17 -9.64
N LEU A 106 -7.77 -2.48 -9.09
CA LEU A 106 -6.47 -2.26 -9.74
C LEU A 106 -5.66 -3.56 -9.86
N LEU A 107 -5.66 -4.38 -8.81
CA LEU A 107 -4.97 -5.67 -8.80
C LEU A 107 -5.54 -6.63 -9.85
N ARG A 108 -6.86 -6.66 -10.02
CA ARG A 108 -7.52 -7.46 -11.06
C ARG A 108 -7.09 -7.07 -12.47
N MET A 109 -6.91 -5.77 -12.73
CA MET A 109 -6.43 -5.30 -14.04
C MET A 109 -5.01 -5.78 -14.33
N GLU A 110 -4.11 -5.77 -13.34
CA GLU A 110 -2.76 -6.31 -13.50
C GLU A 110 -2.75 -7.81 -13.74
N GLU A 111 -3.58 -8.58 -13.03
CA GLU A 111 -3.70 -10.02 -13.24
C GLU A 111 -4.15 -10.36 -14.67
N HIS A 112 -5.11 -9.60 -15.21
CA HIS A 112 -5.52 -9.75 -16.61
C HIS A 112 -4.39 -9.44 -17.61
N ARG A 113 -3.55 -8.44 -17.33
CA ARG A 113 -2.37 -8.11 -18.16
C ARG A 113 -1.35 -9.25 -18.11
N LEU A 114 -1.01 -9.72 -16.91
CA LEU A 114 -0.09 -10.84 -16.70
C LEU A 114 -0.59 -12.13 -17.36
N ALA A 115 -1.90 -12.39 -17.31
CA ALA A 115 -2.48 -13.54 -17.99
C ALA A 115 -2.28 -13.45 -19.52
N ARG A 116 -2.57 -12.29 -20.12
CA ARG A 116 -2.36 -12.06 -21.56
C ARG A 116 -0.89 -12.22 -21.96
N GLU A 117 0.04 -11.65 -21.20
CA GLU A 117 1.48 -11.79 -21.45
C GLU A 117 1.92 -13.26 -21.41
N ARG A 118 1.40 -14.07 -20.48
CA ARG A 118 1.68 -15.51 -20.45
C ARG A 118 1.12 -16.24 -21.67
N TYR A 119 -0.06 -15.88 -22.15
CA TYR A 119 -0.63 -16.47 -23.37
C TYR A 119 0.21 -16.13 -24.62
N TYR A 120 0.59 -14.86 -24.81
CA TYR A 120 1.44 -14.44 -25.93
C TYR A 120 2.84 -15.05 -25.89
N THR A 121 3.41 -15.19 -24.68
CA THR A 121 4.69 -15.87 -24.48
C THR A 121 4.60 -17.35 -24.85
N LYS A 122 3.56 -18.06 -24.39
CA LYS A 122 3.34 -19.47 -24.75
C LYS A 122 3.16 -19.67 -26.26
N GLN A 123 2.42 -18.79 -26.93
CA GLN A 123 2.23 -18.84 -28.40
C GLN A 123 3.56 -18.66 -29.14
N THR A 124 4.37 -17.69 -28.74
CA THR A 124 5.71 -17.47 -29.34
C THR A 124 6.60 -18.71 -29.26
N PHE A 125 6.50 -19.52 -28.19
CA PHE A 125 7.28 -20.76 -28.06
C PHE A 125 6.62 -22.00 -28.68
N SER A 126 5.31 -22.00 -28.88
CA SER A 126 4.59 -23.13 -29.49
C SER A 126 4.61 -23.10 -31.01
N ASP A 127 4.80 -21.94 -31.62
CA ASP A 127 4.90 -21.82 -33.07
C ASP A 127 6.32 -22.24 -33.54
N PRO A 128 6.48 -23.38 -34.23
CA PRO A 128 7.79 -23.83 -34.70
C PRO A 128 8.43 -22.85 -35.71
N GLU A 129 7.62 -22.00 -36.36
CA GLU A 129 8.08 -20.99 -37.31
C GLU A 129 8.89 -19.84 -36.67
N THR A 130 8.69 -19.54 -35.38
CA THR A 130 9.42 -18.47 -34.66
C THR A 130 10.77 -18.96 -34.12
N THR A 131 10.92 -20.28 -33.92
CA THR A 131 12.16 -20.91 -33.42
C THR A 131 13.20 -21.06 -34.53
N ILE A 132 12.76 -21.07 -35.79
CA ILE A 132 13.67 -21.06 -36.94
C ILE A 132 14.18 -19.64 -37.12
N ARG A 133 15.30 -19.32 -36.48
CA ARG A 133 16.14 -18.17 -36.86
C ARG A 133 16.43 -18.33 -38.35
N ARG A 134 15.72 -17.58 -39.22
CA ARG A 134 15.99 -17.55 -40.66
C ARG A 134 17.47 -17.18 -40.82
N ARG A 135 18.32 -18.19 -41.00
CA ARG A 135 19.74 -18.04 -41.25
C ARG A 135 19.81 -17.23 -42.53
N GLY A 136 20.22 -15.96 -42.40
CA GLY A 136 20.19 -14.97 -43.46
C GLY A 136 20.63 -15.60 -44.78
N GLY A 137 19.66 -15.73 -45.70
CA GLY A 137 19.90 -16.26 -47.02
C GLY A 137 21.07 -15.49 -47.64
N ARG A 138 22.02 -16.24 -48.19
CA ARG A 138 23.18 -15.74 -48.95
C ARG A 138 22.83 -14.41 -49.63
N ARG A 139 23.46 -13.33 -49.17
CA ARG A 139 23.57 -12.07 -49.93
C ARG A 139 24.12 -12.47 -51.30
N GLN A 140 23.24 -12.56 -52.28
CA GLN A 140 23.61 -12.83 -53.66
C GLN A 140 24.45 -11.64 -54.09
N GLN A 141 25.76 -11.86 -54.06
CA GLN A 141 26.79 -10.95 -54.49
C GLN A 141 26.56 -10.73 -55.99
N ARG A 142 25.75 -9.72 -56.30
CA ARG A 142 25.40 -9.34 -57.66
C ARG A 142 26.67 -8.77 -58.29
N ARG A 143 27.48 -9.68 -58.85
CA ARG A 143 28.56 -9.43 -59.79
C ARG A 143 28.03 -8.45 -60.84
N ARG A 144 28.33 -7.17 -60.68
CA ARG A 144 28.28 -6.21 -61.78
C ARG A 144 29.50 -6.49 -62.64
N ARG A 145 29.25 -7.20 -63.75
CA ARG A 145 30.18 -7.33 -64.87
C ARG A 145 30.29 -5.96 -65.55
N ARG A 146 31.54 -5.63 -65.89
CA ARG A 146 32.06 -4.86 -67.02
C ARG A 146 31.32 -3.60 -67.43
#